data_AF-A0A0L0DUR3-F1
#
_entry.id   AF-A0A0L0DUR3-F1
#
_cell.length_a   1.000
_cell.length_b   1.000
_cell.length_c   1.000
_cell.angle_alpha   90.00
_cell.angle_beta   90.00
_cell.angle_gamma   90.00
#
_symmetry.space_group_name_H-M   'P 1'
#
loop_
_entity.id
_entity.type
_entity.pdbx_description
1 polymer ?
#
loop_
_entity_poly.entity_id
_entity_poly.type
_entity_poly.pdbx_seq_one_letter_code
_entity_poly.pdbx_strand_id
1 'polypeptide(L)'
;MRSVDSGLAEALKDYVVLQVQQETGRRPNMAQWTVVKPAGLPQQTNGSDCGVFVLVFAALVAADAAVVVGQSDELELRRAIVTALLRGLVVDPQLLDQHEEA
;
A
#
# COMPACT_ATOMS: atom_id res chain seq x y z
N MET A 1 13.21 5.14 19.67
CA MET A 1 12.86 4.63 18.31
C MET A 1 12.00 3.38 18.51
N ARG A 2 10.68 3.45 18.32
CA ARG A 2 9.81 2.26 18.47
C ARG A 2 9.99 1.39 17.24
N SER A 3 10.47 0.15 17.42
CA SER A 3 10.49 -0.86 16.37
C SER A 3 9.05 -1.16 15.98
N VAL A 4 8.62 -0.71 14.80
CA VAL A 4 7.36 -1.20 14.22
C VAL A 4 7.58 -2.67 13.88
N ASP A 5 6.76 -3.52 14.50
CA ASP A 5 6.84 -4.98 14.54
C ASP A 5 6.61 -5.60 13.15
N SER A 6 7.56 -6.38 12.65
CA SER A 6 7.41 -7.17 11.42
C SER A 6 6.44 -8.35 11.61
N GLY A 7 5.94 -8.57 12.82
CA GLY A 7 5.03 -9.66 13.19
C GLY A 7 3.79 -9.76 12.30
N LEU A 8 3.22 -8.65 11.81
CA LEU A 8 2.07 -8.72 10.91
C LEU A 8 2.43 -9.35 9.56
N ALA A 9 3.55 -8.96 8.96
CA ALA A 9 3.97 -9.49 7.66
C ALA A 9 4.40 -10.95 7.76
N GLU A 10 5.06 -11.34 8.85
CA GLU A 10 5.38 -12.75 9.13
C GLU A 10 4.10 -13.58 9.38
N ALA A 11 3.12 -13.04 10.13
CA ALA A 11 1.85 -13.71 10.33
C ALA A 11 1.06 -13.90 9.02
N LEU A 12 1.11 -12.93 8.11
CA LEU A 12 0.52 -13.07 6.77
C LEU A 12 1.26 -14.12 5.93
N LYS A 13 2.59 -14.21 6.05
CA LYS A 13 3.38 -15.26 5.39
C LYS A 13 3.00 -16.66 5.90
N ASP A 14 2.81 -16.82 7.21
CA ASP A 14 2.33 -18.05 7.82
C ASP A 14 0.91 -18.40 7.36
N TYR A 15 0.04 -17.39 7.27
CA TYR A 15 -1.32 -17.56 6.75
C TYR A 15 -1.31 -18.12 5.32
N VAL A 16 -0.46 -17.61 4.43
CA VAL A 16 -0.32 -18.15 3.05
C VAL A 16 0.08 -19.62 3.07
N VAL A 17 1.01 -20.04 3.94
CA VAL A 17 1.42 -21.45 4.07
C VAL A 17 0.24 -22.32 4.48
N LEU A 18 -0.52 -21.88 5.48
CA LEU A 18 -1.69 -22.60 5.97
C LEU A 18 -2.77 -22.71 4.89
N GLN A 19 -3.09 -21.61 4.20
CA GLN A 19 -4.12 -21.58 3.17
C GLN A 19 -3.78 -22.54 2.02
N VAL A 20 -2.54 -22.50 1.49
CA VAL A 20 -2.11 -23.37 0.39
C VAL A 20 -2.15 -24.85 0.81
N GLN A 21 -1.74 -25.15 2.04
CA GLN A 21 -1.78 -26.52 2.55
C GLN A 21 -3.22 -27.04 2.71
N GLN A 22 -4.15 -26.20 3.16
CA GLN A 22 -5.56 -26.56 3.29
C GLN A 22 -6.22 -26.82 1.93
N GLU A 23 -5.93 -25.99 0.93
CA GLU A 23 -6.57 -26.10 -0.39
C GLU A 23 -5.96 -27.21 -1.26
N THR A 24 -4.66 -27.45 -1.15
CA THR A 24 -3.93 -28.30 -2.10
C THR A 24 -3.33 -29.57 -1.48
N GLY A 25 -3.34 -29.68 -0.15
CA GLY A 25 -2.64 -30.74 0.60
C GLY A 25 -1.11 -30.63 0.58
N ARG A 26 -0.55 -29.63 -0.12
CA ARG A 26 0.90 -29.43 -0.28
C ARG A 26 1.38 -28.22 0.50
N ARG A 27 2.57 -28.32 1.07
CA ARG A 27 3.22 -27.17 1.73
C ARG A 27 4.03 -26.37 0.70
N PRO A 28 3.79 -25.06 0.53
CA PRO A 28 4.57 -24.25 -0.42
C PRO A 28 6.01 -24.05 0.07
N ASN A 29 6.95 -23.93 -0.88
CA ASN A 29 8.33 -23.55 -0.57
C ASN A 29 8.43 -22.04 -0.39
N MET A 30 8.74 -21.60 0.84
CA MET A 30 8.81 -20.18 1.21
C MET A 30 10.23 -19.62 1.19
N ALA A 31 11.24 -20.37 0.72
CA ALA A 31 12.65 -19.96 0.76
C ALA A 31 12.94 -18.65 0.01
N GLN A 32 12.16 -18.34 -1.03
CA GLN A 32 12.29 -17.12 -1.83
C GLN A 32 11.46 -15.95 -1.30
N TRP A 33 10.60 -16.18 -0.30
CA TRP A 33 9.73 -15.14 0.24
C TRP A 33 10.42 -14.41 1.38
N THR A 34 10.57 -13.09 1.24
CA THR A 34 11.20 -12.22 2.23
C THR A 34 10.21 -11.17 2.71
N VAL A 35 10.21 -10.91 4.01
CA VAL A 35 9.53 -9.73 4.57
C VAL A 35 10.46 -8.54 4.41
N VAL A 36 9.98 -7.52 3.70
CA VAL A 36 10.71 -6.26 3.52
C VAL A 36 9.95 -5.15 4.24
N LYS A 37 10.72 -4.28 4.89
CA LYS A 37 10.22 -3.03 5.45
C LYS A 37 10.95 -1.89 4.74
N PRO A 38 10.37 -1.32 3.67
CA PRO A 38 10.98 -0.23 2.96
C PRO A 38 11.22 0.96 3.91
N ALA A 39 12.43 1.52 3.84
CA ALA A 39 12.78 2.74 4.56
C ALA A 39 12.52 3.96 3.66
N GLY A 40 12.29 5.12 4.27
CA GLY A 40 12.13 6.38 3.53
C GLY A 40 10.82 6.52 2.76
N LEU A 41 9.83 5.65 3.00
CA LEU A 41 8.49 5.86 2.47
C LEU A 41 7.89 7.14 3.06
N PRO A 42 7.19 7.95 2.25
CA PRO A 42 6.46 9.12 2.72
C PRO A 42 5.53 8.77 3.89
N GLN A 43 5.49 9.64 4.89
CA GLN A 43 4.70 9.43 6.10
C GLN A 43 3.64 10.53 6.20
N GLN A 44 2.45 10.16 6.68
CA GLN A 44 1.50 11.15 7.17
C GLN A 44 2.11 11.93 8.33
N THR A 45 1.80 13.21 8.45
CA THR A 45 2.24 14.05 9.59
C THR A 45 1.09 14.47 10.50
N ASN A 46 -0.12 13.94 10.24
CA ASN A 46 -1.31 14.16 11.06
C ASN A 46 -1.96 12.84 11.52
N GLY A 47 -3.09 12.95 12.22
CA GLY A 47 -3.82 11.81 12.80
C GLY A 47 -5.01 11.30 11.98
N SER A 48 -5.22 11.79 10.75
CA SER A 48 -6.45 11.54 9.97
C SER A 48 -6.22 11.09 8.53
N ASP A 49 -4.98 11.05 8.05
CA ASP A 49 -4.62 10.67 6.67
C ASP A 49 -4.20 9.20 6.49
N CYS A 50 -4.22 8.38 7.55
CA CYS A 50 -3.71 7.01 7.45
C CYS A 50 -4.47 6.19 6.40
N GLY A 51 -5.80 6.37 6.32
CA GLY A 51 -6.64 5.76 5.30
C GLY A 51 -6.34 6.27 3.89
N VAL A 52 -5.98 7.55 3.75
CA VAL A 52 -5.61 8.15 2.46
C VAL A 52 -4.32 7.50 1.96
N PHE A 53 -3.29 7.46 2.81
CA PHE A 53 -2.00 6.83 2.49
C PHE A 53 -2.15 5.33 2.19
N VAL A 54 -2.98 4.60 2.95
CA VAL A 54 -3.26 3.17 2.69
C VAL A 54 -3.87 2.96 1.30
N LEU A 55 -4.89 3.74 0.93
CA LEU A 55 -5.55 3.60 -0.37
C LEU A 55 -4.60 3.93 -1.53
N VAL A 56 -3.80 4.99 -1.39
CA VAL A 56 -2.88 5.42 -2.43
C VAL A 56 -1.70 4.46 -2.58
N PHE A 57 -1.12 3.98 -1.48
CA PHE A 57 -0.09 2.94 -1.54
C PHE A 57 -0.61 1.65 -2.17
N ALA A 58 -1.83 1.23 -1.85
CA ALA A 58 -2.44 0.06 -2.48
C ALA A 58 -2.61 0.25 -4.00
N ALA A 59 -3.08 1.42 -4.44
CA ALA A 59 -3.23 1.74 -5.86
C ALA A 59 -1.88 1.75 -6.60
N LEU A 60 -0.85 2.38 -6.02
CA LEU A 60 0.49 2.45 -6.61
C LEU A 60 1.14 1.07 -6.71
N VAL A 61 1.08 0.26 -5.64
CA VAL A 61 1.60 -1.11 -5.64
C VAL A 61 0.88 -1.98 -6.66
N ALA A 62 -0.45 -1.86 -6.77
CA ALA A 62 -1.22 -2.62 -7.76
C ALA A 62 -0.87 -2.25 -9.21
N ALA A 63 -0.38 -1.03 -9.44
CA ALA A 63 0.03 -0.53 -10.75
C ALA A 63 1.53 -0.70 -11.04
N ASP A 64 2.30 -1.32 -10.12
CA ASP A 64 3.77 -1.40 -10.19
C ASP A 64 4.44 -0.01 -10.34
N ALA A 65 3.85 0.99 -9.67
CA ALA A 65 4.28 2.39 -9.73
C ALA A 65 5.11 2.81 -8.50
N ALA A 66 5.99 3.79 -8.69
CA ALA A 66 6.81 4.34 -7.61
C ALA A 66 5.98 5.13 -6.61
N VAL A 67 6.34 5.05 -5.33
CA VAL A 67 5.71 5.85 -4.27
C VAL A 67 6.33 7.24 -4.23
N VAL A 68 5.72 8.18 -4.96
CA VAL A 68 6.17 9.59 -5.07
C VAL A 68 5.27 10.60 -4.36
N VAL A 69 4.24 10.14 -3.65
CA VAL A 69 3.27 11.01 -2.96
C VAL A 69 3.64 11.33 -1.52
N GLY A 70 3.38 12.56 -1.07
CA GLY A 70 3.66 13.03 0.27
C GLY A 70 2.45 13.59 1.01
N GLN A 71 2.67 14.02 2.26
CA GLN A 71 1.62 14.70 3.03
C GLN A 71 1.12 15.97 2.34
N SER A 72 1.97 16.68 1.58
CA SER A 72 1.60 17.89 0.85
C SER A 72 0.49 17.70 -0.18
N ASP A 73 0.23 16.46 -0.57
CA ASP A 73 -0.72 16.12 -1.64
C ASP A 73 -2.07 15.70 -1.05
N GLU A 74 -2.23 15.70 0.29
CA GLU A 74 -3.35 15.07 0.98
C GLU A 74 -4.72 15.57 0.53
N LEU A 75 -4.84 16.87 0.23
CA LEU A 75 -6.09 17.46 -0.22
C LEU A 75 -6.50 16.91 -1.60
N GLU A 76 -5.56 16.85 -2.53
CA GLU A 76 -5.81 16.34 -3.88
C GLU A 76 -6.00 14.82 -3.87
N LEU A 77 -5.23 14.09 -3.06
CA LEU A 77 -5.44 12.66 -2.83
C LEU A 77 -6.86 12.36 -2.32
N ARG A 78 -7.35 13.13 -1.34
CA ARG A 78 -8.72 12.99 -0.82
C ARG A 78 -9.76 13.23 -1.91
N ARG A 79 -9.58 14.26 -2.75
CA ARG A 79 -10.49 14.58 -3.86
C ARG A 79 -10.48 13.51 -4.94
N ALA A 80 -9.30 13.00 -5.30
CA ALA A 80 -9.13 11.92 -6.26
C ALA A 80 -9.82 10.63 -5.77
N ILE A 81 -9.63 10.26 -4.49
CA ILE A 81 -10.31 9.12 -3.86
C ILE A 81 -11.83 9.27 -3.95
N VAL A 82 -12.39 10.41 -3.51
CA VAL A 82 -13.84 10.63 -3.56
C VAL A 82 -14.36 10.56 -5.00
N THR A 83 -13.64 11.19 -5.94
CA THR A 83 -14.03 11.18 -7.37
C THR A 83 -14.04 9.76 -7.93
N ALA A 84 -13.01 8.96 -7.64
CA ALA A 84 -12.93 7.57 -8.08
C ALA A 84 -14.08 6.74 -7.50
N LEU A 85 -14.33 6.86 -6.19
CA LEU A 85 -15.41 6.14 -5.51
C LEU A 85 -16.78 6.48 -6.08
N LEU A 86 -17.07 7.77 -6.31
CA LEU A 86 -18.35 8.22 -6.88
C LEU A 86 -18.57 7.72 -8.32
N ARG A 87 -17.49 7.42 -9.05
CA ARG A 87 -17.53 6.89 -10.42
C ARG A 87 -17.46 5.36 -10.48
N GLY A 88 -17.32 4.67 -9.34
CA GLY A 88 -17.10 3.22 -9.31
C GLY A 88 -15.75 2.80 -9.89
N LEU A 89 -14.75 3.69 -9.80
CA LEU A 89 -13.39 3.47 -10.29
C LEU A 89 -12.41 3.29 -9.11
N VAL A 90 -11.22 2.78 -9.43
CA VAL A 90 -10.07 2.78 -8.51
C VAL A 90 -9.33 4.12 -8.66
N VAL A 91 -8.63 4.57 -7.61
CA VAL A 91 -7.75 5.73 -7.69
C VAL A 91 -6.71 5.47 -8.77
N ASP A 92 -6.71 6.30 -9.82
CA ASP A 92 -5.73 6.20 -10.90
C ASP A 92 -4.40 6.83 -10.42
N PRO A 93 -3.30 6.05 -10.38
CA PRO A 93 -1.97 6.56 -10.08
C PRO A 93 -1.54 7.72 -10.98
N GLN A 94 -2.02 7.78 -12.22
CA GLN A 94 -1.65 8.83 -13.18
C GLN A 94 -2.29 10.19 -12.85
N LEU A 95 -3.32 10.23 -12.00
CA LEU A 95 -3.87 11.48 -11.48
C LEU A 95 -2.95 12.11 -10.41
N LEU A 96 -1.93 11.39 -9.96
CA LEU A 96 -0.95 11.82 -8.95
C LEU A 96 0.29 12.46 -9.56
N ASP A 97 0.51 12.27 -10.88
CA ASP A 97 1.65 12.80 -11.64
C ASP A 97 1.42 14.24 -12.18
N GLN A 98 0.27 14.88 -11.88
CA GLN A 98 -0.09 16.18 -12.48
C GLN A 98 0.55 17.42 -11.82
N HIS A 99 1.69 17.27 -11.14
CA HIS A 99 2.42 18.41 -10.58
C HIS A 99 3.86 18.49 -11.08
N GLU A 100 4.03 18.75 -12.38
CA GLU A 100 5.28 19.28 -12.92
C GLU A 100 5.06 20.42 -13.95
N GLU A 101 4.06 21.28 -13.78
CA GLU A 101 4.02 22.58 -14.48
C GLU A 101 3.05 23.57 -13.80
N ALA A 102 3.61 24.47 -12.99
CA ALA A 102 3.05 25.80 -12.67
C ALA A 102 4.17 26.77 -12.29
#